data_AF-A0A965A736-F1
#
_entry.id   AF-A0A965A736-F1
#
_cell.length_a   1.000
_cell.length_b   1.000
_cell.length_c   1.000
_cell.angle_alpha   90.00
_cell.angle_beta   90.00
_cell.angle_gamma   90.00
#
_symmetry.space_group_name_H-M   'P 1'
#
loop_
_entity.id
_entity.type
_entity.pdbx_description
1 polymer ?
#
loop_
_entity_poly.entity_id
_entity_poly.type
_entity_poly.pdbx_seq_one_letter_code
_entity_poly.pdbx_strand_id
1 'polypeptide(L)'
;MNKKAIGICVIGLLSLLTSCYSFDKEVALKEFKELKPNSQIIKMTDYECDGTLGECWYVEFKYKDKGSGTTNDTTFQYWKRGDKWLTITEHRKLLR
;
A
#
# COMPACT_ATOMS: atom_id res chain seq x y z
N MET A 1 -12.27 4.80 -62.14
CA MET A 1 -12.27 3.48 -61.45
C MET A 1 -11.41 3.62 -60.20
N ASN A 2 -11.99 4.09 -59.09
CA ASN A 2 -12.38 3.29 -57.92
C ASN A 2 -11.28 2.38 -57.36
N LYS A 3 -10.70 2.79 -56.22
CA LYS A 3 -10.81 2.06 -54.92
C LYS A 3 -10.40 2.97 -53.76
N LYS A 4 -11.31 3.15 -52.80
CA LYS A 4 -11.11 3.70 -51.45
C LYS A 4 -10.51 2.62 -50.53
N ALA A 5 -9.79 3.05 -49.49
CA ALA A 5 -9.83 2.59 -48.09
C ALA A 5 -8.51 3.05 -47.42
N ILE A 6 -8.45 4.17 -46.71
CA ILE A 6 -8.69 4.30 -45.26
C ILE A 6 -8.26 3.03 -44.51
N GLY A 7 -7.02 3.03 -44.01
CA GLY A 7 -6.45 1.98 -43.17
C GLY A 7 -5.79 2.60 -41.94
N ILE A 8 -6.64 3.18 -41.09
CA ILE A 8 -6.52 3.34 -39.63
C ILE A 8 -5.09 3.29 -39.08
N CYS A 9 -4.55 4.47 -38.76
CA CYS A 9 -3.46 4.62 -37.81
C CYS A 9 -3.98 4.13 -36.45
N VAL A 10 -3.71 2.87 -36.08
CA VAL A 10 -4.04 2.35 -34.76
C VAL A 10 -3.09 3.02 -33.77
N ILE A 11 -3.55 4.16 -33.26
CA ILE A 11 -3.10 4.75 -32.02
C ILE A 11 -3.51 3.76 -30.93
N GLY A 12 -2.69 2.73 -30.73
CA GLY A 12 -2.74 1.84 -29.58
C GLY A 12 -2.18 2.58 -28.38
N LEU A 13 -2.92 3.59 -27.93
CA LEU A 13 -2.72 4.30 -26.68
C LEU A 13 -2.92 3.28 -25.54
N LEU A 14 -1.93 2.42 -25.28
CA LEU A 14 -1.78 1.68 -24.04
C LEU A 14 -1.28 2.64 -22.96
N SER A 15 -2.04 3.73 -22.77
CA SER A 15 -1.91 4.60 -21.63
C SER A 15 -2.99 4.20 -20.63
N LEU A 16 -2.57 4.05 -19.37
CA LEU A 16 -3.43 4.15 -18.19
C LEU A 16 -4.18 2.88 -17.75
N LEU A 17 -3.44 1.81 -17.47
CA LEU A 17 -3.80 0.92 -16.36
C LEU A 17 -2.55 0.59 -15.52
N THR A 18 -1.70 1.59 -15.25
CA THR A 18 -1.04 1.57 -13.93
C THR A 18 -2.19 1.86 -12.97
N SER A 19 -2.84 0.80 -12.48
CA SER A 19 -3.76 0.91 -11.36
C SER A 19 -3.04 1.78 -10.33
N CYS A 20 -3.54 2.99 -10.08
CA CYS A 20 -3.15 3.84 -8.95
C CYS A 20 -3.63 3.13 -7.68
N TYR A 21 -3.08 1.94 -7.45
CA TYR A 21 -3.44 1.10 -6.35
C TYR A 21 -2.66 1.63 -5.16
N SER A 22 -3.30 2.48 -4.36
CA SER A 22 -2.71 3.02 -3.14
C SER A 22 -3.08 2.14 -1.96
N PHE A 23 -2.17 1.95 -1.02
CA PHE A 23 -2.44 1.31 0.25
C PHE A 23 -3.59 2.01 1.00
N ASP A 24 -4.49 1.22 1.63
CA ASP A 24 -5.53 1.77 2.51
C ASP A 24 -4.94 2.14 3.88
N LYS A 25 -4.68 3.44 4.05
CA LYS A 25 -4.05 4.01 5.25
C LYS A 25 -4.86 3.78 6.52
N GLU A 26 -6.18 3.61 6.44
CA GLU A 26 -7.02 3.43 7.63
C GLU A 26 -6.70 2.13 8.36
N VAL A 27 -6.35 1.08 7.62
CA VAL A 27 -5.96 -0.22 8.19
C VAL A 27 -4.73 -0.06 9.09
N ALA A 28 -3.68 0.59 8.56
CA ALA A 28 -2.46 0.80 9.31
C ALA A 28 -2.63 1.78 10.48
N LEU A 29 -3.46 2.81 10.32
CA LEU A 29 -3.77 3.74 11.40
C LEU A 29 -4.50 3.08 12.56
N LYS A 30 -5.43 2.17 12.26
CA LYS A 30 -6.15 1.40 13.28
C LYS A 30 -5.18 0.53 14.08
N GLU A 31 -4.38 -0.27 13.41
CA GLU A 31 -3.39 -1.14 14.06
C GLU A 31 -2.36 -0.35 14.87
N PHE A 32 -1.84 0.76 14.32
CA PHE A 32 -0.91 1.63 15.04
C PHE A 32 -1.52 2.14 16.36
N LYS A 33 -2.77 2.62 16.33
CA LYS A 33 -3.45 3.14 17.54
C LYS A 33 -3.72 2.04 18.57
N GLU A 34 -4.00 0.83 18.14
CA GLU A 34 -4.17 -0.33 19.04
C GLU A 34 -2.83 -0.69 19.73
N LEU A 35 -1.72 -0.65 18.99
CA LEU A 35 -0.38 -1.00 19.52
C LEU A 35 0.28 0.15 20.30
N LYS A 36 0.00 1.40 19.94
CA LYS A 36 0.62 2.62 20.47
C LYS A 36 -0.43 3.67 20.87
N PRO A 37 -1.37 3.35 21.78
CA PRO A 37 -2.51 4.20 22.10
C PRO A 37 -2.13 5.56 22.69
N ASN A 38 -0.98 5.65 23.36
CA ASN A 38 -0.48 6.89 23.97
C ASN A 38 0.57 7.62 23.12
N SER A 39 0.53 7.44 21.80
CA SER A 39 1.48 8.06 20.87
C SER A 39 0.80 9.10 19.98
N GLN A 40 1.57 10.09 19.53
CA GLN A 40 1.16 11.04 18.50
C GLN A 40 1.91 10.73 17.21
N ILE A 41 1.19 10.45 16.13
CA ILE A 41 1.79 10.26 14.81
C ILE A 41 2.29 11.62 14.31
N ILE A 42 3.56 11.65 13.89
CA ILE A 42 4.23 12.81 13.27
C ILE A 42 4.20 12.66 11.76
N LYS A 43 4.51 11.46 11.25
CA LYS A 43 4.56 11.16 9.81
C LYS A 43 4.14 9.72 9.58
N MET A 44 3.47 9.50 8.45
CA MET A 44 3.12 8.20 7.93
C MET A 44 3.53 8.15 6.46
N THR A 45 4.32 7.16 6.07
CA THR A 45 4.76 6.95 4.70
C THR A 45 4.46 5.52 4.29
N ASP A 46 3.88 5.32 3.12
CA ASP A 46 3.57 4.01 2.56
C ASP A 46 4.35 3.82 1.24
N TYR A 47 4.83 2.60 1.02
CA TYR A 47 5.53 2.23 -0.21
C TYR A 47 5.38 0.73 -0.49
N GLU A 48 5.44 0.34 -1.76
CA GLU A 48 5.33 -1.06 -2.18
C GLU A 48 6.53 -1.88 -1.68
N CYS A 49 6.30 -3.17 -1.43
CA CYS A 49 7.38 -4.08 -1.03
C CYS A 49 8.26 -4.46 -2.23
N ASP A 50 9.54 -4.10 -2.17
CA ASP A 50 10.51 -4.50 -3.19
C ASP A 50 10.65 -6.04 -3.29
N GLY A 51 10.55 -6.57 -4.50
CA GLY A 51 10.90 -7.97 -4.81
C GLY A 51 9.88 -9.04 -4.41
N THR A 52 8.65 -8.67 -4.05
CA THR A 52 7.59 -9.63 -3.68
C THR A 52 6.62 -9.84 -4.83
N LEU A 53 6.33 -11.10 -5.20
CA LEU A 53 5.23 -11.44 -6.12
C LEU A 53 3.89 -11.30 -5.37
N GLY A 54 3.34 -10.09 -5.31
CA GLY A 54 2.03 -9.82 -4.71
C GLY A 54 1.82 -8.34 -4.35
N GLU A 55 0.57 -7.97 -4.05
CA GLU A 55 0.19 -6.62 -3.59
C GLU A 55 0.60 -6.41 -2.12
N CYS A 56 1.91 -6.20 -1.90
CA CYS A 56 2.50 -5.99 -0.58
C CYS A 56 2.92 -4.53 -0.38
N TRP A 57 2.69 -4.00 0.82
CA TRP A 57 3.00 -2.63 1.18
C TRP A 57 3.69 -2.54 2.55
N TYR A 58 4.69 -1.69 2.65
CA TYR A 58 5.27 -1.22 3.91
C TYR A 58 4.63 0.10 4.31
N VAL A 59 4.39 0.26 5.60
CA VAL A 59 3.89 1.51 6.18
C VAL A 59 4.77 1.88 7.36
N GLU A 60 5.51 2.97 7.21
CA GLU A 60 6.39 3.55 8.21
C GLU A 60 5.66 4.66 8.97
N PHE A 61 5.70 4.57 10.30
CA PHE A 61 5.20 5.57 11.23
C PHE A 61 6.35 6.19 12.01
N LYS A 62 6.48 7.51 11.90
CA LYS A 62 7.23 8.32 12.86
C LYS A 62 6.28 8.88 13.90
N TYR A 63 6.56 8.67 15.18
CA TYR A 63 5.65 9.05 16.25
C TYR A 63 6.37 9.52 17.51
N LYS A 64 5.69 10.33 18.31
CA LYS A 64 6.15 10.78 19.63
C LYS A 64 5.40 10.02 20.71
N ASP A 65 6.12 9.33 21.58
CA ASP A 65 5.53 8.79 22.80
C ASP A 65 5.19 9.96 23.74
N LYS A 66 3.93 10.03 24.21
CA LYS A 66 3.51 11.15 25.07
C LYS A 66 4.03 11.04 26.50
N GLY A 67 4.35 9.84 26.98
CA GLY A 67 4.87 9.61 28.32
C GLY A 67 6.35 10.00 28.42
N SER A 68 7.17 9.59 27.45
CA SER A 68 8.61 9.89 27.47
C SER A 68 9.01 11.12 26.66
N GLY A 69 8.14 11.60 25.76
CA GLY A 69 8.47 12.65 24.79
C GLY A 69 9.44 12.18 23.68
N THR A 70 9.86 10.92 23.68
CA THR A 70 10.79 10.35 22.70
C THR A 70 10.12 10.21 21.34
N THR A 71 10.86 10.53 20.28
CA THR A 71 10.44 10.24 18.90
C THR A 71 10.97 8.88 18.49
N ASN A 72 10.09 8.03 17.96
CA ASN A 72 10.38 6.68 17.53
C ASN A 72 9.86 6.48 16.10
N ASP A 73 10.42 5.48 15.43
CA ASP A 73 9.98 5.03 14.13
C ASP A 73 9.56 3.55 14.22
N THR A 74 8.55 3.14 13.46
CA THR A 74 8.13 1.74 13.35
C THR A 74 7.56 1.46 11.96
N THR A 75 7.74 0.24 11.46
CA THR A 75 7.27 -0.15 10.15
C THR A 75 6.42 -1.41 10.25
N PHE A 76 5.25 -1.37 9.63
CA PHE A 76 4.38 -2.53 9.46
C PHE A 76 4.38 -2.98 8.00
N GLN A 77 4.12 -4.27 7.79
CA GLN A 77 4.02 -4.86 6.47
C GLN A 77 2.63 -5.45 6.28
N TYR A 78 2.04 -5.16 5.13
CA TYR A 78 0.69 -5.57 4.76
C TYR A 78 0.67 -6.27 3.41
N TRP A 79 -0.24 -7.23 3.25
CA TRP A 79 -0.51 -7.90 1.99
C TRP A 79 -1.99 -7.76 1.67
N LYS A 80 -2.31 -7.45 0.41
CA LYS A 80 -3.69 -7.51 -0.04
C LYS A 80 -4.06 -8.93 -0.46
N ARG A 81 -5.24 -9.38 -0.05
CA ARG A 81 -5.85 -10.62 -0.53
C ARG A 81 -7.34 -10.37 -0.78
N GLY A 82 -7.75 -10.33 -2.03
CA GLY A 82 -9.09 -9.84 -2.39
C GLY A 82 -9.25 -8.39 -1.94
N ASP A 83 -10.34 -8.06 -1.26
CA ASP A 83 -10.61 -6.70 -0.75
C ASP A 83 -10.06 -6.45 0.67
N LYS A 84 -9.31 -7.40 1.25
CA LYS A 84 -8.81 -7.30 2.62
C LYS A 84 -7.29 -7.12 2.66
N TRP A 85 -6.85 -6.18 3.50
CA TRP A 85 -5.46 -6.04 3.92
C TRP A 85 -5.15 -6.94 5.11
N LEU A 86 -4.04 -7.66 5.03
CA LEU A 86 -3.60 -8.62 6.02
C LEU A 86 -2.28 -8.17 6.64
N THR A 87 -2.20 -8.24 7.96
CA THR A 87 -0.93 -8.11 8.71
C THR A 87 -0.01 -9.30 8.45
N ILE A 88 1.27 -9.19 8.82
CA ILE A 88 2.23 -10.31 8.70
C ILE A 88 1.79 -11.56 9.48
N THR A 89 1.13 -11.34 10.62
CA THR A 89 0.63 -12.42 11.47
C THR A 89 -0.53 -13.14 10.78
N GLU A 90 -1.47 -12.42 10.18
CA GLU A 90 -2.57 -13.01 9.42
C GLU A 90 -2.07 -13.69 8.15
N HIS A 91 -1.15 -13.05 7.41
CA HIS A 91 -0.58 -13.61 6.19
C HIS A 91 0.13 -14.95 6.45
N ARG A 92 0.97 -15.04 7.49
CA ARG A 92 1.66 -16.29 7.87
C ARG A 92 0.72 -17.42 8.28
N LYS A 93 -0.42 -17.12 8.90
CA LYS A 93 -1.43 -18.14 9.26
C LYS A 93 -2.08 -18.78 8.03
N LEU A 94 -2.14 -18.07 6.91
CA LEU A 94 -2.76 -18.56 5.68
C LEU A 94 -1.82 -19.39 4.79
N LEU A 95 -0.51 -19.38 5.09
CA LEU A 95 0.52 -20.14 4.38
C LEU A 95 0.86 -21.47 5.07
N ARG A 96 0.21 -21.79 6.19
CA ARG A 96 0.30 -23.07 6.90
C ARG A 96 -0.96 -23.88 6.66
#